data_AF-A0A9P1E1Z5-F1
#
_entry.id   AF-A0A9P1E1Z5-F1
#
_cell.length_a   1.000
_cell.length_b   1.000
_cell.length_c   1.000
_cell.angle_alpha   90.00
_cell.angle_beta   90.00
_cell.angle_gamma   90.00
#
_symmetry.space_group_name_H-M   'P 1'
#
loop_
_entity.id
_entity.type
_entity.pdbx_description
1 polymer ?
#
loop_
_entity_poly.entity_id
_entity_poly.type
_entity_poly.pdbx_seq_one_letter_code
_entity_poly.pdbx_strand_id
1 'polypeptide(L)'
;MFDSIVREVVEETGVPAANLSAPIFIGVSQRLMNVRPTAFFFIKCNLQAKEIQNLYSDAEDSFESTQLLMVSMSNLESMEYKMPGCHRGGLELYKLMYKP
;
A
#
# COMPACT_ATOMS: atom_id res chain seq x y z
N MET A 1 -4.13 -15.12 0.81
CA MET A 1 -4.03 -13.83 1.53
C MET A 1 -2.65 -13.20 1.36
N PHE A 2 -1.55 -13.85 1.78
CA PHE A 2 -0.19 -13.34 1.56
C PHE A 2 0.18 -13.31 0.06
N ASP A 3 -0.06 -14.38 -0.69
CA ASP A 3 0.16 -14.36 -2.15
C ASP A 3 -0.76 -13.38 -2.86
N SER A 4 -2.01 -13.31 -2.39
CA SER A 4 -3.02 -12.39 -2.92
C SER A 4 -2.56 -10.94 -2.80
N ILE A 5 -2.04 -10.49 -1.65
CA ILE A 5 -1.60 -9.10 -1.51
C ILE A 5 -0.36 -8.78 -2.35
N VAL A 6 0.55 -9.74 -2.56
CA VAL A 6 1.68 -9.55 -3.49
C VAL A 6 1.15 -9.37 -4.91
N ARG A 7 0.23 -10.25 -5.32
CA ARG A 7 -0.36 -10.22 -6.65
C ARG A 7 -1.08 -8.90 -6.93
N GLU A 8 -1.89 -8.41 -6.00
CA GLU A 8 -2.59 -7.12 -6.15
C GLU A 8 -1.61 -5.94 -6.28
N VAL A 9 -0.48 -5.98 -5.57
CA VAL A 9 0.57 -4.96 -5.75
C VAL A 9 1.20 -5.06 -7.15
N VAL A 10 1.43 -6.26 -7.67
CA VAL A 10 1.96 -6.47 -9.03
C VAL A 10 0.95 -5.98 -10.08
N GLU A 11 -0.32 -6.38 -9.96
CA GLU A 11 -1.42 -6.05 -10.88
C GLU A 11 -1.65 -4.52 -10.94
N GLU A 12 -1.66 -3.83 -9.79
CA GLU A 12 -1.92 -2.38 -9.70
C GLU A 12 -0.70 -1.50 -10.04
N THR A 13 0.53 -1.94 -9.74
CA THR A 13 1.73 -1.10 -9.87
C THR A 13 2.69 -1.51 -10.99
N GLY A 14 2.52 -2.71 -11.55
CA GLY A 14 3.44 -3.29 -12.53
C GLY A 14 4.80 -3.72 -11.94
N VAL A 15 5.02 -3.57 -10.63
CA VAL A 15 6.28 -3.96 -9.98
C VAL A 15 6.43 -5.48 -9.98
N PRO A 16 7.50 -6.05 -10.55
CA PRO A 16 7.69 -7.51 -10.53
C PRO A 16 7.81 -8.05 -9.11
N ALA A 17 7.18 -9.19 -8.84
CA ALA A 17 7.24 -9.84 -7.52
C ALA A 17 8.67 -10.13 -7.03
N ALA A 18 9.64 -10.33 -7.94
CA ALA A 18 11.05 -10.52 -7.60
C ALA A 18 11.71 -9.30 -6.91
N ASN A 19 11.11 -8.12 -7.04
CA ASN A 19 11.54 -6.87 -6.42
C ASN A 19 10.82 -6.58 -5.09
N LEU A 20 9.87 -7.44 -4.70
CA LEU A 20 9.08 -7.30 -3.49
C LEU A 20 9.58 -8.27 -2.40
N SER A 21 9.67 -7.79 -1.16
CA SER A 21 9.92 -8.67 -0.01
C SER A 21 8.69 -9.53 0.29
N ALA A 22 8.85 -10.57 1.10
CA ALA A 22 7.70 -11.26 1.67
C ALA A 22 6.80 -10.26 2.44
N PRO A 23 5.46 -10.32 2.28
CA PRO A 23 4.56 -9.44 2.99
C PRO A 23 4.56 -9.73 4.49
N ILE A 24 4.64 -8.66 5.28
CA ILE A 24 4.53 -8.71 6.74
C ILE A 24 3.12 -8.29 7.12
N PHE A 25 2.38 -9.15 7.82
CA PHE A 25 1.07 -8.78 8.35
C PHE A 25 1.25 -7.82 9.54
N ILE A 26 0.64 -6.63 9.48
CA ILE A 26 0.84 -5.57 10.48
C ILE A 26 -0.39 -5.33 11.35
N GLY A 27 -1.53 -5.94 11.01
CA GLY A 27 -2.74 -5.89 11.82
C GLY A 27 -4.02 -5.74 11.01
N VAL A 28 -5.13 -5.55 11.72
CA VAL A 28 -6.46 -5.32 11.15
C VAL A 28 -6.99 -3.97 11.61
N SER A 29 -7.55 -3.21 10.67
CA SER A 29 -8.35 -2.03 10.98
C SER A 29 -9.80 -2.24 10.53
N GLN A 30 -10.75 -1.72 11.30
CA GLN A 30 -12.17 -1.80 11.02
C GLN A 30 -12.69 -0.44 10.58
N ARG A 31 -13.44 -0.41 9.47
CA ARG A 31 -14.15 0.80 9.04
C ARG A 31 -15.32 1.09 9.97
N LEU A 32 -15.55 2.37 10.28
CA LEU A 32 -16.77 2.80 10.97
C LEU A 32 -18.02 2.52 10.13
N MET A 33 -17.95 2.82 8.82
CA MET A 33 -19.05 2.50 7.90
C MET A 33 -19.03 1.02 7.52
N ASN A 34 -20.18 0.36 7.67
CA ASN A 34 -20.41 -1.06 7.35
C ASN A 34 -19.53 -2.05 8.12
N VAL A 35 -18.80 -1.60 9.15
CA VAL A 35 -18.10 -2.46 10.13
C VAL A 35 -17.12 -3.46 9.47
N ARG A 36 -16.68 -3.15 8.24
CA ARG A 36 -15.86 -4.07 7.42
C ARG A 36 -14.42 -4.08 7.94
N PRO A 37 -13.88 -5.24 8.35
CA PRO A 37 -12.47 -5.37 8.70
C PRO A 37 -11.59 -5.36 7.44
N THR A 38 -10.36 -4.88 7.58
CA THR A 38 -9.36 -4.89 6.51
C THR A 38 -8.00 -5.25 7.12
N ALA A 39 -7.39 -6.32 6.60
CA ALA A 39 -6.03 -6.72 6.95
C ALA A 39 -5.03 -5.84 6.22
N PHE A 40 -3.99 -5.39 6.93
CA PHE A 40 -2.92 -4.57 6.37
C PHE A 40 -1.62 -5.36 6.36
N PHE A 41 -0.86 -5.15 5.28
CA PHE A 41 0.45 -5.76 5.08
C PHE A 41 1.47 -4.69 4.72
N PHE A 42 2.73 -4.95 5.07
CA PHE A 42 3.86 -4.15 4.65
C PHE A 42 4.79 -4.97 3.76
N ILE A 43 5.17 -4.37 2.63
CA ILE A 43 6.01 -4.98 1.61
C ILE A 43 7.10 -3.97 1.25
N LYS A 44 8.37 -4.39 1.31
CA LYS A 44 9.48 -3.56 0.83
C LYS A 44 9.67 -3.80 -0.66
N CYS A 45 9.94 -2.73 -1.39
CA CYS A 45 10.37 -2.76 -2.78
C CYS A 45 11.81 -2.25 -2.88
N ASN A 46 12.64 -2.89 -3.71
CA ASN A 46 14.02 -2.46 -3.97
C ASN A 46 14.15 -1.49 -5.15
N LEU A 47 13.08 -1.25 -5.92
CA LEU A 47 13.03 -0.26 -6.99
C LEU A 47 12.87 1.15 -6.44
N GLN A 48 13.43 2.13 -7.13
CA GLN A 48 13.24 3.54 -6.81
C GLN A 48 11.86 4.03 -7.26
N ALA A 49 11.37 5.07 -6.59
CA ALA A 49 10.08 5.71 -6.88
C ALA A 49 9.88 6.04 -8.38
N LYS A 50 10.92 6.52 -9.06
CA LYS A 50 10.88 6.84 -10.50
C LYS A 50 10.69 5.60 -11.37
N GLU A 51 11.33 4.49 -11.02
CA GLU A 51 11.21 3.23 -11.75
C GLU A 51 9.78 2.67 -11.61
N ILE A 52 9.23 2.72 -10.40
CA ILE A 52 7.85 2.27 -10.15
C ILE A 52 6.85 3.14 -10.93
N GLN A 53 7.06 4.45 -11.00
CA GLN A 53 6.15 5.35 -11.73
C GLN A 53 6.15 5.08 -13.24
N ASN A 54 7.26 4.59 -13.81
CA ASN A 54 7.32 4.15 -15.21
C ASN A 54 6.61 2.81 -15.43
N LEU A 55 6.60 1.91 -14.43
CA LEU A 55 5.92 0.62 -14.53
C LEU A 55 4.40 0.76 -14.40
N TYR A 56 3.94 1.70 -13.59
CA TYR A 56 2.53 1.93 -13.32
C TYR A 56 1.69 2.23 -14.57
N SER A 57 2.24 2.92 -15.57
CA SER A 57 1.49 3.27 -16.80
C SER A 57 1.06 2.05 -17.62
N ASP A 58 1.78 0.93 -17.48
CA ASP A 58 1.54 -0.31 -18.20
C ASP A 58 1.06 -1.44 -17.27
N ALA A 59 0.66 -1.10 -16.04
CA ALA A 59 0.15 -2.07 -15.07
C ALA A 59 -1.18 -2.68 -15.53
N GLU A 60 -1.44 -3.92 -15.10
CA GLU A 60 -2.64 -4.69 -15.49
C GLU A 60 -3.92 -3.95 -15.10
N ASP A 61 -3.95 -3.41 -13.89
CA ASP A 61 -5.09 -2.68 -13.31
C ASP A 61 -4.92 -1.15 -13.35
N SER A 62 -4.11 -0.64 -14.28
CA SER A 62 -3.87 0.81 -14.47
C SER A 62 -5.13 1.65 -14.76
N PHE A 63 -6.28 1.00 -14.98
CA PHE A 63 -7.57 1.64 -15.18
C PHE A 63 -8.38 1.85 -13.87
N GLU A 64 -8.04 1.18 -12.77
CA GLU A 64 -8.77 1.29 -11.49
C GLU A 64 -8.43 2.57 -10.71
N SER A 65 -7.21 3.08 -10.91
CA SER A 65 -6.71 4.31 -10.29
C SER A 65 -6.30 5.34 -11.35
N THR A 66 -6.31 6.62 -10.98
CA THR A 66 -5.97 7.73 -11.90
C THR A 66 -4.56 8.26 -11.71
N GLN A 67 -3.90 7.92 -10.60
CA GLN A 67 -2.57 8.43 -10.26
C GLN A 67 -1.89 7.56 -9.21
N LEU A 68 -0.57 7.44 -9.33
CA LEU A 68 0.31 6.87 -8.31
C LEU A 68 1.21 7.95 -7.72
N LEU A 69 1.11 8.16 -6.40
CA LEU A 69 1.89 9.16 -5.66
C LEU A 69 2.97 8.50 -4.80
N MET A 70 4.19 9.04 -4.89
CA MET A 70 5.35 8.62 -4.11
C MET A 70 5.58 9.65 -2.99
N VAL A 71 5.40 9.25 -1.73
CA VAL A 71 5.45 10.17 -0.60
C VAL A 71 6.41 9.69 0.48
N SER A 72 7.10 10.64 1.12
CA SER A 72 7.85 10.35 2.35
C SER A 72 6.90 10.10 3.52
N MET A 73 7.40 9.48 4.57
CA MET A 73 6.60 9.24 5.79
C MET A 73 6.06 10.54 6.39
N SER A 74 6.87 11.61 6.43
CA SER A 74 6.44 12.93 6.92
C SER A 74 5.26 13.49 6.10
N ASN A 75 5.28 13.30 4.79
CA ASN A 75 4.22 13.79 3.91
C ASN A 75 2.98 12.90 4.02
N LEU A 76 3.14 11.60 4.21
CA LEU A 76 2.04 10.64 4.37
C LEU A 76 1.17 10.98 5.58
N GLU A 77 1.78 11.41 6.69
CA GLU A 77 1.04 11.88 7.88
C GLU A 77 0.19 13.11 7.57
N SER A 78 0.72 14.05 6.79
CA SER A 78 -0.03 15.24 6.39
C SER A 78 -1.25 14.91 5.50
N MET A 79 -1.27 13.74 4.86
CA MET A 79 -2.35 13.29 3.97
C MET A 79 -3.44 12.50 4.67
N GLU A 80 -3.31 12.22 5.98
CA GLU A 80 -4.22 11.34 6.73
C GLU A 80 -5.71 11.72 6.57
N TYR A 81 -6.04 13.03 6.57
CA TYR A 81 -7.43 13.49 6.44
C TYR A 81 -8.05 13.24 5.06
N LYS A 82 -7.23 12.96 4.03
CA LYS A 82 -7.69 12.63 2.67
C LYS A 82 -7.82 11.12 2.46
N MET A 83 -7.38 10.29 3.40
CA MET A 83 -7.34 8.84 3.24
C MET A 83 -8.76 8.24 3.30
N PRO A 84 -9.18 7.47 2.28
CA PRO A 84 -10.51 6.89 2.26
C PRO A 84 -10.64 5.68 3.20
N GLY A 85 -11.80 5.54 3.84
CA GLY A 85 -12.21 4.30 4.52
C GLY A 85 -11.21 3.78 5.57
N CYS A 86 -10.65 2.59 5.33
CA CYS A 86 -9.77 1.88 6.27
C CYS A 86 -8.31 2.37 6.28
N HIS A 87 -7.90 3.18 5.31
CA HIS A 87 -6.48 3.51 5.09
C HIS A 87 -5.85 4.27 6.27
N ARG A 88 -6.61 5.09 7.00
CA ARG A 88 -6.12 5.75 8.24
C ARG A 88 -5.65 4.74 9.28
N GLY A 89 -6.40 3.64 9.46
CA GLY A 89 -5.98 2.58 10.38
C GLY A 89 -4.75 1.84 9.88
N GLY A 90 -4.59 1.67 8.57
CA GLY A 90 -3.35 1.17 7.96
C GLY A 90 -2.14 2.04 8.29
N LEU A 91 -2.27 3.36 8.20
CA LEU A 91 -1.23 4.31 8.59
C LEU A 91 -0.86 4.19 10.08
N GLU A 92 -1.85 4.07 10.97
CA GLU A 92 -1.59 3.88 12.40
C GLU A 92 -0.85 2.56 12.70
N LEU A 93 -1.26 1.46 12.06
CA LEU A 93 -0.55 0.18 12.16
C LEU A 93 0.89 0.28 11.64
N TYR A 94 1.09 1.00 10.53
CA TYR A 94 2.42 1.25 9.99
C TYR A 94 3.28 2.05 10.97
N LYS A 95 2.77 3.12 11.57
CA LYS A 95 3.48 3.89 12.62
C LYS A 95 3.86 3.03 13.81
N LEU A 96 2.99 2.11 14.25
CA LEU A 96 3.29 1.20 15.36
C LEU A 96 4.47 0.27 15.06
N MET A 97 4.64 -0.16 13.80
CA MET A 97 5.78 -0.98 13.39
C MET A 97 7.14 -0.27 13.52
N TYR A 98 7.13 1.07 13.45
CA TYR A 98 8.34 1.90 13.58
C TYR A 98 8.62 2.36 15.02
N LYS A 99 7.72 2.08 15.97
CA LYS A 99 7.98 2.37 17.38
C LYS A 99 8.88 1.27 17.96
N PRO A 100 10.02 1.63 18.62
CA PRO A 100 10.89 0.66 19.28
C PRO A 100 10.21 -0.02 20.47
#